data_AF-A0A0W0XHM5-F1
#
_entry.id   AF-A0A0W0XHM5-F1
#
_cell.length_a   1.000
_cell.length_b   1.000
_cell.length_c   1.000
_cell.angle_alpha   90.00
_cell.angle_beta   90.00
_cell.angle_gamma   90.00
#
_symmetry.space_group_name_H-M   'P 1'
#
loop_
_entity.id
_entity.type
_entity.pdbx_description
1 polymer ?
#
loop_
_entity_poly.entity_id
_entity_poly.type
_entity_poly.pdbx_seq_one_letter_code
_entity_poly.pdbx_strand_id
1 'polypeptide(L)'
;MEIIFQGKHSGDEAVASLLNVIRMFKERYHISQFREMHLTVTLVDECGEDVELIDSDTEEVYRTFEVYREGGELTRRPGLPVLKLVVDNTR
;
A
#
# COMPACT_ATOMS: atom_id res chain seq x y z
N MET A 1 14.97 0.63 4.00
CA MET A 1 15.03 1.99 3.43
C MET A 1 13.64 2.59 3.62
N GLU A 2 13.55 3.82 4.11
CA GLU A 2 12.29 4.53 4.27
C GLU A 2 12.12 5.52 3.12
N ILE A 3 10.92 5.59 2.55
CA ILE A 3 10.58 6.47 1.43
C ILE A 3 9.36 7.27 1.87
N ILE A 4 9.55 8.56 2.11
CA ILE A 4 8.52 9.44 2.67
C ILE A 4 8.06 10.40 1.58
N PHE A 5 6.80 10.31 1.19
CA PHE A 5 6.14 11.32 0.36
C PHE A 5 5.48 12.33 1.29
N GLN A 6 6.03 13.54 1.38
CA GLN A 6 5.50 14.59 2.26
C GLN A 6 4.50 15.49 1.53
N GLY A 7 3.49 15.99 2.25
CA GLY A 7 2.46 16.88 1.73
C GLY A 7 1.21 16.16 1.22
N LYS A 8 0.21 16.93 0.78
CA LYS A 8 -0.99 16.40 0.15
C LYS A 8 -0.66 16.03 -1.29
N HIS A 9 -0.92 14.78 -1.66
CA HIS A 9 -0.80 14.28 -3.03
C HIS A 9 -2.18 13.87 -3.51
N SER A 10 -2.56 14.30 -4.71
CA SER A 10 -3.68 13.67 -5.40
C SER A 10 -3.37 12.19 -5.67
N GLY A 11 -4.41 11.40 -5.96
CA GLY A 11 -4.24 9.98 -6.29
C GLY A 11 -3.26 9.77 -7.45
N ASP A 12 -3.35 10.58 -8.49
CA ASP A 12 -2.48 10.49 -9.67
C ASP A 12 -1.02 10.83 -9.35
N GLU A 13 -0.79 11.87 -8.53
CA GLU A 13 0.55 12.28 -8.09
C GLU A 13 1.20 11.22 -7.20
N ALA A 14 0.44 10.61 -6.28
CA ALA A 14 0.92 9.55 -5.41
C ALA A 14 1.36 8.32 -6.22
N VAL A 15 0.55 7.90 -7.20
CA VAL A 15 0.86 6.78 -8.11
C VAL A 15 2.12 7.08 -8.93
N ALA A 16 2.20 8.27 -9.54
CA ALA A 16 3.36 8.67 -10.33
C ALA A 16 4.64 8.70 -9.48
N SER A 17 4.55 9.21 -8.26
CA SER A 17 5.70 9.31 -7.34
C SER A 17 6.23 7.94 -6.93
N LEU A 18 5.34 7.02 -6.55
CA LEU A 18 5.72 5.63 -6.23
C LEU A 18 6.34 4.93 -7.44
N LEU A 19 5.74 5.09 -8.63
CA LEU A 19 6.26 4.50 -9.86
C LEU A 19 7.67 5.00 -10.19
N ASN A 20 7.92 6.31 -10.03
CA ASN A 20 9.22 6.92 -10.26
C ASN A 20 10.29 6.35 -9.33
N VAL A 21 9.96 6.13 -8.06
CA VAL A 21 10.87 5.49 -7.08
C VAL A 21 11.21 4.05 -7.50
N ILE A 22 10.21 3.25 -7.88
CA ILE A 22 10.44 1.87 -8.34
C ILE A 22 11.30 1.85 -9.62
N ARG A 23 11.03 2.77 -10.57
CA ARG A 23 11.84 2.93 -11.79
C ARG A 23 13.29 3.28 -11.45
N MET A 24 13.51 4.20 -10.52
CA MET A 24 14.85 4.57 -10.06
C MET A 24 15.62 3.36 -9.53
N PHE A 25 15.01 2.52 -8.68
CA PHE A 25 15.66 1.29 -8.19
C PHE A 25 16.07 0.35 -9.31
N LYS A 26 15.22 0.20 -10.33
CA LYS A 26 15.50 -0.64 -11.50
C LYS A 26 16.61 -0.05 -12.38
N GLU A 27 16.48 1.21 -12.77
CA GLU A 27 17.32 1.82 -13.81
C GLU A 27 18.67 2.26 -13.28
N ARG A 28 18.69 2.90 -12.11
CA ARG A 28 19.90 3.49 -11.54
C ARG A 28 20.68 2.52 -10.64
N TYR A 29 19.96 1.63 -9.95
CA TYR A 29 20.54 0.71 -8.97
C TYR A 29 20.50 -0.75 -9.41
N HIS A 30 19.93 -1.05 -10.58
CA HIS A 30 19.84 -2.41 -11.14
C HIS A 30 19.19 -3.44 -10.20
N ILE A 31 18.28 -2.99 -9.32
CA ILE A 31 17.53 -3.87 -8.44
C ILE A 31 16.44 -4.56 -9.26
N SER A 32 16.51 -5.89 -9.35
CA SER A 32 15.60 -6.71 -10.17
C SER A 32 14.46 -7.35 -9.38
N GLN A 33 14.59 -7.45 -8.06
CA GLN A 33 13.61 -8.10 -7.18
C GLN A 33 13.50 -7.35 -5.85
N PHE A 34 12.27 -7.27 -5.35
CA PHE A 34 11.96 -6.75 -4.03
C PHE A 34 11.45 -7.91 -3.18
N ARG A 35 12.06 -8.13 -2.02
CA ARG A 35 11.62 -9.18 -1.09
C ARG A 35 10.35 -8.76 -0.34
N GLU A 36 10.25 -7.49 0.01
CA GLU A 36 9.16 -6.94 0.84
C GLU A 36 9.09 -5.41 0.67
N MET A 37 7.89 -4.84 0.69
CA MET A 37 7.65 -3.40 0.71
C MET A 37 6.56 -3.08 1.74
N HIS A 38 6.84 -2.18 2.67
CA HIS A 38 5.88 -1.67 3.65
C HIS A 38 5.47 -0.26 3.22
N LEU A 39 4.18 -0.04 3.00
CA LEU A 39 3.62 1.30 2.76
C LEU A 39 2.73 1.69 3.94
N THR A 40 3.01 2.85 4.51
CA THR A 40 2.12 3.51 5.48
C THR A 40 1.42 4.63 4.75
N VAL A 41 0.09 4.67 4.82
CA VAL A 41 -0.74 5.68 4.16
C VAL A 41 -1.64 6.32 5.20
N THR A 42 -1.65 7.66 5.24
CA THR A 42 -2.66 8.45 5.95
C THR A 42 -3.66 8.93 4.92
N LEU A 43 -4.93 8.58 5.12
CA LEU A 43 -6.02 9.00 4.25
C LEU A 43 -6.61 10.29 4.82
N VAL A 44 -6.96 11.23 3.94
CA VAL A 44 -7.64 12.46 4.31
C VAL A 44 -8.88 12.67 3.44
N ASP A 45 -9.89 13.33 4.00
CA ASP A 45 -11.08 13.76 3.24
C ASP A 45 -10.85 15.07 2.46
N GLU A 46 -11.92 15.58 1.84
CA GLU A 46 -11.89 16.83 1.07
C GLU A 46 -11.60 18.07 1.94
N CYS A 47 -11.92 18.02 3.24
CA CYS A 47 -11.59 19.05 4.21
C CYS A 47 -10.13 18.95 4.67
N GLY A 48 -9.49 17.80 4.44
CA GLY A 48 -8.13 17.50 4.87
C GLY A 48 -8.06 16.88 6.26
N GLU A 49 -9.17 16.36 6.77
CA GLU A 49 -9.24 15.64 8.03
C GLU A 49 -8.88 14.17 7.82
N ASP A 50 -8.17 13.58 8.79
CA ASP A 50 -7.78 12.17 8.74
C ASP A 50 -9.01 11.26 8.74
N VAL A 51 -9.02 10.27 7.85
CA VAL A 51 -10.11 9.28 7.75
C VAL A 51 -9.60 7.86 7.93
N GLU A 52 -10.46 7.02 8.53
CA GLU A 52 -10.23 5.60 8.73
C GLU A 52 -11.19 4.77 7.88
N LEU A 53 -10.71 3.63 7.39
CA LEU A 53 -11.56 2.65 6.72
C LEU A 53 -12.20 1.76 7.78
N ILE A 54 -13.52 1.63 7.77
CA ILE A 54 -14.30 0.87 8.75
C ILE A 54 -15.01 -0.30 8.06
N ASP A 55 -14.97 -1.48 8.67
CA ASP A 55 -15.77 -2.64 8.28
C ASP A 55 -17.24 -2.39 8.60
N SER A 56 -18.11 -2.45 7.58
CA SER A 56 -19.54 -2.20 7.75
C SER A 56 -20.26 -3.26 8.58
N ASP A 57 -19.71 -4.48 8.67
CA ASP A 57 -20.34 -5.59 9.37
C ASP A 57 -19.90 -5.67 10.83
N THR A 58 -18.65 -5.30 11.13
CA THR A 58 -18.07 -5.39 12.49
C THR A 58 -17.89 -4.04 13.18
N GLU A 59 -18.02 -2.94 12.43
CA GLU A 59 -17.70 -1.57 12.87
C GLU A 59 -16.23 -1.38 13.29
N GLU A 60 -15.35 -2.34 12.96
CA GLU A 60 -13.93 -2.27 13.31
C GLU A 60 -13.11 -1.53 12.24
N VAL A 61 -12.07 -0.83 12.69
CA VAL A 61 -11.15 -0.10 11.81
C VAL A 61 -10.18 -1.07 11.14
N TYR A 62 -10.06 -0.97 9.80
CA TYR A 62 -9.03 -1.63 9.04
C TYR A 62 -7.66 -0.96 9.29
N ARG A 63 -6.81 -1.63 10.08
CA ARG A 63 -5.46 -1.14 10.41
C ARG A 63 -4.41 -1.53 9.38
N THR A 64 -4.70 -2.53 8.55
CA THR A 64 -3.74 -3.06 7.58
C THR A 64 -4.45 -3.39 6.28
N PHE A 65 -3.88 -2.89 5.18
CA PHE A 65 -4.29 -3.23 3.82
C PHE A 65 -3.20 -4.10 3.21
N GLU A 66 -3.49 -5.38 3.03
CA GLU A 66 -2.52 -6.33 2.48
C GLU A 66 -2.75 -6.52 0.98
N VAL A 67 -1.69 -6.27 0.20
CA VAL A 67 -1.64 -6.58 -1.24
C VAL A 67 -0.62 -7.67 -1.46
N TYR A 68 -1.07 -8.79 -2.02
CA TYR A 68 -0.20 -9.90 -2.36
C TYR A 68 -0.56 -10.48 -3.73
N ARG A 69 0.43 -11.11 -4.35
CA ARG A 69 0.23 -11.92 -5.56
C ARG A 69 -0.42 -13.23 -5.15
N GLU A 70 -1.33 -13.75 -5.97
CA GLU A 70 -1.90 -15.09 -5.77
C GLU A 70 -0.79 -16.14 -5.57
N GLY A 71 -0.88 -16.93 -4.48
CA GLY A 71 0.13 -17.91 -4.08
C GLY A 71 1.36 -17.35 -3.35
N GLY A 72 1.40 -16.04 -3.10
CA GLY A 72 2.44 -15.33 -2.35
C GLY A 72 1.93 -14.78 -1.01
N GLU A 73 0.91 -15.40 -0.43
CA GLU A 73 0.30 -14.96 0.83
C GLU A 73 1.35 -14.89 1.95
N LEU A 74 1.49 -13.74 2.59
CA LEU A 74 2.35 -13.60 3.76
C LEU A 74 1.77 -14.47 4.90
N THR A 75 2.61 -15.31 5.51
CA THR A 75 2.21 -16.17 6.64
C THR A 75 1.63 -15.33 7.78
N ARG A 76 0.32 -15.49 8.01
CA ARG A 76 -0.56 -14.72 8.90
C ARG A 76 -0.01 -14.47 10.31
N ARG A 77 -0.39 -13.31 10.87
CA ARG A 77 -0.72 -13.16 12.30
C ARG A 77 -2.25 -13.22 12.46
N PRO A 78 -2.82 -14.14 13.25
CA PRO A 78 -4.25 -14.18 13.49
C PRO A 78 -4.69 -13.04 14.43
N GLY A 79 -5.76 -12.30 14.09
CA GLY A 79 -6.50 -11.47 15.03
C GLY A 79 -6.71 -9.99 14.72
N LEU A 80 -6.34 -9.48 13.53
CA LEU A 80 -6.62 -8.09 13.14
C LEU A 80 -7.54 -8.02 11.91
N PRO A 81 -8.47 -7.05 11.84
CA PRO A 81 -9.22 -6.73 10.62
C PRO A 81 -8.25 -6.27 9.54
N VAL A 82 -8.25 -6.98 8.41
CA VAL A 82 -7.34 -6.72 7.28
C VAL A 82 -8.16 -6.62 6.01
N LEU A 83 -7.99 -5.51 5.28
CA LEU A 83 -8.50 -5.41 3.92
C LEU A 83 -7.53 -6.12 2.97
N LYS A 84 -8.05 -6.95 2.07
CA LYS A 84 -7.22 -7.78 1.17
C LYS A 84 -7.48 -7.44 -0.28
N LEU A 85 -6.42 -7.19 -1.03
CA LEU A 85 -6.45 -7.12 -2.48
C LEU A 85 -5.54 -8.21 -3.06
N VAL A 86 -6.14 -9.19 -3.73
CA VAL A 86 -5.42 -10.24 -4.47
C VAL A 86 -5.21 -9.75 -5.89
N VAL A 87 -3.95 -9.66 -6.31
CA VAL A 87 -3.61 -9.25 -7.68
C VAL A 87 -3.25 -10.50 -8.50
N ASP A 88 -4.11 -10.85 -9.45
CA ASP A 88 -3.82 -11.83 -10.49
C ASP A 88 -3.23 -11.11 -11.73
N ASN A 89 -1.96 -11.37 -12.00
CA ASN A 89 -1.22 -10.82 -13.14
C ASN A 89 -0.96 -11.88 -14.23
N THR A 90 -1.82 -12.90 -14.37
CA THR A 90 -1.67 -13.96 -15.39
C THR A 90 -2.23 -13.62 -16.78
N ARG A 91 -2.37 -12.33 -17.13
CA ARG A 91 -2.70 -11.88 -18.49
C ARG A 91 -1.77 -10.79 -19.00
#